data_AF-A0A0T1WRJ3-F1
#
_entry.id   AF-A0A0T1WRJ3-F1
#
_cell.length_a   1.000
_cell.length_b   1.000
_cell.length_c   1.000
_cell.angle_alpha   90.00
_cell.angle_beta   90.00
_cell.angle_gamma   90.00
#
_symmetry.space_group_name_H-M   'P 1'
#
loop_
_entity.id
_entity.type
_entity.pdbx_description
1 polymer ?
#
loop_
_entity_poly.entity_id
_entity_poly.type
_entity_poly.pdbx_seq_one_letter_code
_entity_poly.pdbx_strand_id
1 'polypeptide(L)'
;MNDIFYDQIKISDQKAAYIFTFMLAFLISSGEGRGVFTPEKYSGGHPVIAFFSLLLALSSIFSVICAILVILPRRSAKTTTLFWGGWPMHRDAFREAAREADGGYLFQQYLDNADTLSVIARGKYRFVALAFRGLVVTVLSYVGLLMAA
;
A
#
# COMPACT_ATOMS: atom_id res chain seq x y z
N MET A 1 -12.21 -6.55 18.34
CA MET A 1 -10.77 -6.41 18.03
C MET A 1 -10.49 -6.67 16.55
N ASN A 2 -11.00 -7.75 15.94
CA ASN A 2 -10.87 -7.99 14.50
C ASN A 2 -11.41 -6.85 13.62
N ASP A 3 -12.49 -6.18 14.01
CA ASP A 3 -13.04 -5.03 13.27
C ASP A 3 -12.04 -3.86 13.20
N ILE A 4 -11.26 -3.64 14.25
CA ILE A 4 -10.22 -2.60 14.28
C ILE A 4 -9.14 -2.90 13.23
N PHE A 5 -8.70 -4.15 13.13
CA PHE A 5 -7.72 -4.52 12.11
C PHE A 5 -8.31 -4.46 10.70
N TYR A 6 -9.58 -4.84 10.53
CA TYR A 6 -10.28 -4.73 9.25
C TYR A 6 -10.37 -3.27 8.80
N ASP A 7 -10.76 -2.36 9.70
CA ASP A 7 -10.83 -0.93 9.43
C ASP A 7 -9.44 -0.36 9.11
N GLN A 8 -8.41 -0.75 9.85
CA GLN A 8 -7.02 -0.36 9.54
C GLN A 8 -6.61 -0.80 8.13
N ILE A 9 -6.91 -2.05 7.75
CA ILE A 9 -6.62 -2.57 6.40
C ILE A 9 -7.38 -1.74 5.35
N LYS A 10 -8.67 -1.49 5.55
CA LYS A 10 -9.52 -0.69 4.65
C LYS A 10 -8.98 0.74 4.49
N ILE A 11 -8.63 1.39 5.59
CA ILE A 11 -8.04 2.74 5.58
C ILE A 11 -6.70 2.75 4.86
N SER A 12 -5.87 1.72 5.06
CA SER A 12 -4.58 1.62 4.37
C SER A 12 -4.75 1.49 2.84
N ASP A 13 -5.74 0.70 2.39
CA ASP A 13 -6.06 0.54 0.98
C ASP A 13 -6.60 1.83 0.36
N GLN A 14 -7.48 2.54 1.09
CA GLN A 14 -7.97 3.85 0.67
C GLN A 14 -6.84 4.87 0.51
N LYS A 15 -5.93 4.96 1.49
CA LYS A 15 -4.77 5.86 1.42
C LYS A 15 -3.89 5.54 0.22
N ALA A 16 -3.61 4.27 -0.05
CA ALA A 16 -2.83 3.87 -1.20
C ALA A 16 -3.53 4.18 -2.52
N ALA A 17 -4.85 3.96 -2.61
CA ALA A 17 -5.64 4.33 -3.78
C ALA A 17 -5.58 5.84 -4.05
N TYR A 18 -5.69 6.69 -3.00
CA TYR A 18 -5.56 8.13 -3.16
C TYR A 18 -4.18 8.55 -3.67
N ILE A 19 -3.10 7.99 -3.13
CA ILE A 19 -1.74 8.26 -3.62
C ILE A 19 -1.60 7.83 -5.07
N PHE A 20 -2.07 6.63 -5.42
CA PHE A 20 -2.00 6.11 -6.78
C PHE A 20 -2.75 7.01 -7.77
N THR A 21 -3.99 7.37 -7.46
CA THR A 21 -4.81 8.26 -8.30
C THR A 21 -4.18 9.65 -8.43
N PHE A 22 -3.68 10.22 -7.33
CA PHE A 22 -3.00 11.51 -7.36
C PHE A 22 -1.77 11.48 -8.26
N MET A 23 -0.91 10.46 -8.10
CA MET A 23 0.30 10.30 -8.91
C MET A 23 -0.02 10.13 -10.39
N LEU A 24 -1.04 9.34 -10.72
CA LEU A 24 -1.47 9.14 -12.10
C LEU A 24 -2.03 10.43 -12.72
N ALA A 25 -2.85 11.17 -11.96
CA ALA A 25 -3.35 12.47 -12.39
C ALA A 25 -2.22 13.49 -12.58
N PHE A 26 -1.27 13.54 -11.65
CA PHE A 26 -0.09 14.39 -11.74
C PHE A 26 0.75 14.09 -12.99
N LEU A 27 1.02 12.80 -13.25
CA LEU A 27 1.79 12.36 -14.41
C LEU A 27 1.06 12.59 -15.73
N ILE A 28 -0.27 12.55 -15.79
CA ILE A 28 -1.00 12.82 -17.03
C ILE A 28 -1.14 14.33 -17.27
N SER A 29 -1.42 15.10 -16.21
CA SER A 29 -1.76 16.52 -16.32
C SER A 29 -0.54 17.43 -16.40
N SER A 30 0.59 17.08 -15.77
CA SER A 30 1.77 17.93 -15.75
C SER A 30 2.70 17.64 -16.93
N GLY A 31 2.99 18.65 -17.75
CA GLY A 31 4.01 18.56 -18.81
C GLY A 31 5.41 18.31 -18.23
N GLU A 32 5.73 18.99 -17.13
CA GLU A 32 6.96 18.81 -16.37
C GLU A 32 7.07 17.39 -15.78
N GLY A 33 5.98 16.88 -15.21
CA GLY A 33 5.92 15.51 -14.69
C GLY A 33 6.08 14.40 -15.74
N ARG A 34 5.72 14.66 -17.01
CA ARG A 34 5.98 13.73 -18.13
C ARG A 34 7.37 13.88 -18.69
N GLY A 35 7.85 15.12 -18.79
CA GLY A 35 9.14 15.45 -19.38
C GLY A 35 10.32 14.78 -18.68
N VAL A 36 10.22 14.46 -17.38
CA VAL A 36 11.30 13.76 -16.66
C VAL A 36 11.54 12.33 -17.16
N PHE A 37 10.65 11.75 -17.95
CA PHE A 37 10.84 10.44 -18.57
C PHE A 37 11.38 10.52 -20.00
N THR A 38 11.61 11.71 -20.55
CA THR A 38 12.12 11.86 -21.91
C THR A 38 13.63 12.14 -21.90
N PRO A 39 14.41 11.53 -22.80
CA PRO A 39 15.86 11.71 -22.83
C PRO A 39 16.29 13.16 -23.08
N GLU A 40 15.48 13.94 -23.79
CA GLU A 40 15.79 15.33 -24.16
C GLU A 40 15.91 16.24 -22.94
N LYS A 41 15.19 15.92 -21.85
CA LYS A 41 15.24 16.65 -20.57
C LYS A 41 16.64 16.59 -19.93
N TYR A 42 17.44 15.59 -20.29
CA TYR A 42 18.78 15.35 -19.72
C TYR A 42 19.91 15.75 -20.66
N SER A 43 19.66 15.91 -21.96
CA SER A 43 20.67 16.30 -22.94
C SER A 43 20.75 17.83 -23.07
N GLY A 44 21.79 18.43 -22.50
CA GLY A 44 22.10 19.86 -22.70
C GLY A 44 21.46 20.84 -21.71
N GLY A 45 20.76 20.35 -20.68
CA GLY A 45 20.13 21.18 -19.64
C GLY A 45 21.06 21.55 -18.48
N HIS A 46 20.65 22.57 -17.70
CA HIS A 46 21.33 22.98 -16.47
C HIS A 46 21.40 21.79 -15.47
N PRO A 47 22.54 21.51 -14.83
CA PRO A 47 22.72 20.31 -14.00
C PRO A 47 21.71 20.20 -12.84
N VAL A 48 21.24 21.35 -12.33
CA VAL A 48 20.20 21.44 -11.30
C VAL A 48 18.86 20.89 -11.81
N ILE A 49 18.48 21.19 -13.05
CA ILE A 49 17.25 20.71 -13.68
C ILE A 49 17.33 19.20 -13.90
N ALA A 50 18.48 18.70 -14.37
CA ALA A 50 18.71 17.27 -14.55
C ALA A 50 18.62 16.51 -13.22
N PHE A 51 19.18 17.05 -12.14
CA PHE A 51 19.11 16.46 -10.80
C PHE A 51 17.66 16.38 -10.28
N PHE A 52 16.91 17.47 -10.30
CA PHE A 52 15.52 17.45 -9.83
C PHE A 52 14.62 16.61 -10.75
N SER A 53 14.91 16.54 -12.05
CA SER A 53 14.17 15.67 -12.98
C SER A 53 14.37 14.19 -12.65
N LEU A 54 15.63 13.79 -12.41
CA LEU A 54 15.94 12.42 -12.01
C LEU A 54 15.29 12.07 -10.66
N LEU A 55 15.37 12.98 -9.69
CA LEU A 55 14.78 12.79 -8.37
C LEU A 55 13.24 12.69 -8.47
N LEU A 56 12.62 13.51 -9.32
CA LEU A 56 11.19 13.46 -9.58
C LEU A 56 10.79 12.11 -10.21
N ALA A 57 11.51 11.63 -11.23
CA ALA A 57 11.24 10.36 -11.89
C ALA A 57 11.35 9.18 -10.92
N LEU A 58 12.46 9.07 -10.18
CA LEU A 58 12.70 7.96 -9.26
C LEU A 58 11.71 7.95 -8.10
N SER A 59 11.46 9.12 -7.49
CA SER A 59 10.48 9.23 -6.38
C SER A 59 9.07 8.90 -6.83
N SER A 60 8.68 9.31 -8.04
CA SER A 60 7.36 9.03 -8.60
C SER A 60 7.15 7.53 -8.81
N ILE A 61 8.11 6.85 -9.47
CA ILE A 61 8.07 5.41 -9.68
C ILE A 61 8.01 4.68 -8.34
N PHE A 62 8.87 5.06 -7.40
CA PHE A 62 8.92 4.45 -6.07
C PHE A 62 7.59 4.58 -5.32
N SER A 63 6.99 5.78 -5.34
CA SER A 63 5.70 6.06 -4.71
C SER A 63 4.57 5.20 -5.29
N VAL A 64 4.50 5.11 -6.62
CA VAL A 64 3.49 4.31 -7.33
C VAL A 64 3.66 2.82 -7.04
N ILE A 65 4.89 2.29 -7.10
CA ILE A 65 5.16 0.88 -6.78
C ILE A 65 4.74 0.57 -5.34
N CYS A 66 5.10 1.45 -4.38
CA CYS A 66 4.70 1.26 -2.99
C CYS A 66 3.18 1.29 -2.82
N ALA A 67 2.45 2.19 -3.50
CA ALA A 67 1.00 2.22 -3.48
C ALA A 67 0.37 0.93 -4.05
N ILE A 68 0.90 0.41 -5.16
CA ILE A 68 0.45 -0.88 -5.74
C ILE A 68 0.67 -2.03 -4.75
N LEU A 69 1.82 -2.09 -4.07
CA LEU A 69 2.13 -3.13 -3.08
C LEU A 69 1.24 -3.10 -1.82
N VAL A 70 0.53 -2.00 -1.56
CA VAL A 70 -0.50 -1.93 -0.52
C VAL A 70 -1.79 -2.60 -0.99
N ILE A 71 -2.22 -2.25 -2.21
CA ILE A 71 -3.50 -2.68 -2.79
C ILE A 71 -3.44 -4.16 -3.20
N LEU A 72 -2.26 -4.67 -3.57
CA LEU A 72 -2.08 -6.06 -3.98
C LEU A 72 -2.61 -7.03 -2.90
N PRO A 73 -3.48 -8.00 -3.25
CA PRO A 73 -4.08 -8.90 -2.28
C PRO A 73 -2.99 -9.76 -1.63
N ARG A 74 -2.94 -9.73 -0.29
CA ARG A 74 -1.99 -10.53 0.49
C ARG A 74 -2.69 -11.80 0.94
N ARG A 75 -2.13 -12.95 0.56
CA ARG A 75 -2.53 -14.24 1.11
C ARG A 75 -1.74 -14.48 2.40
N SER A 76 -2.44 -14.70 3.51
CA SER A 76 -1.81 -15.26 4.71
C SER A 76 -1.69 -16.77 4.54
N ALA A 77 -0.55 -17.35 4.94
CA ALA A 77 -0.33 -18.80 4.91
C ALA A 77 -1.15 -19.56 5.97
N LYS A 78 -1.65 -18.84 7.00
CA LYS A 78 -2.54 -19.41 8.03
C LYS A 78 -4.00 -19.19 7.62
N THR A 79 -4.73 -20.29 7.45
CA THR A 79 -6.18 -20.30 7.23
C THR A 79 -6.87 -20.56 8.57
N THR A 80 -7.75 -19.64 8.98
CA THR A 80 -8.60 -19.79 10.17
C THR A 80 -10.04 -20.02 9.73
N THR A 81 -10.89 -20.50 10.63
CA THR A 81 -12.34 -20.58 10.41
C THR A 81 -12.95 -19.21 10.08
N LEU A 82 -12.36 -18.13 10.57
CA LEU A 82 -12.85 -16.76 10.38
C LEU A 82 -12.41 -16.14 9.05
N PHE A 83 -11.58 -16.83 8.26
CA PHE A 83 -11.21 -16.41 6.91
C PHE A 83 -12.15 -17.03 5.87
N TRP A 84 -12.76 -16.20 5.02
CA TRP A 84 -13.74 -16.65 4.01
C TRP A 84 -13.23 -17.77 3.09
N GLY A 85 -11.93 -17.76 2.75
CA GLY A 85 -11.31 -18.81 1.93
C GLY A 85 -11.04 -20.11 2.68
N GLY A 86 -10.97 -20.09 4.01
CA GLY A 86 -10.82 -21.27 4.87
C GLY A 86 -12.15 -21.78 5.44
N TRP A 87 -13.22 -20.98 5.35
CA TRP A 87 -14.53 -21.31 5.93
C TRP A 87 -15.09 -22.67 5.47
N PRO A 88 -15.09 -23.03 4.17
CA PRO A 88 -15.61 -24.32 3.75
C PRO A 88 -14.88 -25.52 4.38
N MET A 89 -13.59 -25.38 4.69
CA MET A 89 -12.76 -26.47 5.23
C MET A 89 -12.88 -26.59 6.75
N HIS A 90 -13.15 -25.50 7.46
CA HIS A 90 -13.14 -25.49 8.92
C HIS A 90 -14.53 -25.30 9.56
N ARG A 91 -15.59 -25.10 8.76
CA ARG A 91 -16.96 -24.88 9.24
C ARG A 91 -17.48 -26.01 10.12
N ASP A 92 -17.25 -27.26 9.74
CA ASP A 92 -17.81 -28.40 10.48
C ASP A 92 -17.12 -28.57 11.83
N ALA A 93 -15.79 -28.42 11.88
CA ALA A 93 -15.03 -28.40 13.13
C ALA A 93 -15.45 -27.24 14.04
N PHE A 94 -15.71 -26.06 13.47
CA PHE A 94 -16.22 -24.91 14.22
C PHE A 94 -17.62 -25.15 14.80
N ARG A 95 -18.51 -25.80 14.02
CA ARG A 95 -19.86 -26.12 14.46
C ARG A 95 -19.87 -27.15 15.58
N GLU A 96 -18.98 -28.13 15.52
CA GLU A 96 -18.86 -29.15 16.55
C GLU A 96 -18.30 -28.58 17.86
N ALA A 97 -17.21 -27.79 17.78
CA ALA A 97 -16.70 -27.07 18.95
C ALA A 97 -17.75 -26.13 19.58
N ALA A 98 -18.59 -25.49 18.77
CA ALA A 98 -19.69 -24.67 19.27
C ALA A 98 -20.79 -25.48 19.97
N ARG A 99 -21.06 -26.72 19.53
CA ARG A 99 -22.01 -27.63 20.20
C ARG A 99 -21.46 -28.14 21.53
N GLU A 100 -20.17 -28.42 21.58
CA GLU A 100 -19.46 -28.91 22.78
C GLU A 100 -19.15 -27.78 23.78
N ALA A 101 -19.52 -26.54 23.46
CA ALA A 101 -19.16 -25.34 24.23
C ALA A 101 -17.65 -25.22 24.49
N ASP A 102 -16.83 -25.67 23.54
CA ASP A 102 -15.37 -25.55 23.59
C ASP A 102 -14.94 -24.10 23.33
N GLY A 103 -15.06 -23.28 24.39
CA GLY A 103 -14.63 -21.89 24.38
C GLY A 103 -13.13 -21.74 24.12
N GLY A 104 -12.32 -22.75 24.44
CA GLY A 104 -10.87 -22.73 24.22
C GLY A 104 -10.55 -22.73 22.72
N TYR A 105 -11.13 -23.66 21.97
CA TYR A 105 -10.98 -23.70 20.51
C TYR A 105 -11.49 -22.43 19.84
N LEU A 106 -12.69 -21.96 20.21
CA LEU A 106 -13.31 -20.77 19.62
C LEU A 106 -12.47 -19.51 19.86
N PHE A 107 -11.93 -19.37 21.08
CA PHE A 107 -11.05 -18.25 21.42
C PHE A 107 -9.71 -18.33 20.69
N GLN A 108 -9.13 -19.53 20.55
CA GLN A 108 -7.89 -19.70 19.78
C GLN A 108 -8.06 -19.33 18.30
N GLN A 109 -9.16 -19.75 17.67
CA GLN A 109 -9.47 -19.33 16.28
C GLN A 109 -9.61 -17.80 16.15
N TYR A 110 -10.15 -17.14 17.18
CA TYR A 110 -10.23 -15.68 17.23
C TYR A 110 -8.86 -15.02 17.33
N LEU A 111 -7.98 -15.53 18.21
CA LEU A 111 -6.61 -15.04 18.37
C LEU A 111 -5.78 -15.25 17.10
N ASP A 112 -5.83 -16.43 16.49
CA ASP A 112 -5.11 -16.74 15.25
C ASP A 112 -5.53 -15.81 14.10
N ASN A 113 -6.82 -15.44 14.07
CA ASN A 113 -7.33 -14.48 13.10
C ASN A 113 -6.81 -13.07 13.40
N ALA A 114 -6.80 -12.63 14.65
CA ALA A 114 -6.27 -11.33 15.05
C ALA A 114 -4.77 -11.22 14.71
N ASP A 115 -3.97 -12.26 14.99
CA ASP A 115 -2.55 -12.32 14.64
C ASP A 115 -2.34 -12.21 13.13
N THR A 116 -3.12 -12.95 12.35
CA THR A 116 -3.08 -12.91 10.88
C THR A 116 -3.39 -11.50 10.36
N LEU A 117 -4.46 -10.88 10.86
CA LEU A 117 -4.85 -9.53 10.45
C LEU A 117 -3.80 -8.48 10.86
N SER A 118 -3.17 -8.64 12.03
CA SER A 118 -2.14 -7.72 12.52
C SER A 118 -0.90 -7.70 11.61
N VAL A 119 -0.47 -8.87 11.11
CA VAL A 119 0.67 -9.00 10.19
C VAL A 119 0.34 -8.34 8.85
N ILE A 120 -0.87 -8.55 8.33
CA ILE A 120 -1.34 -7.91 7.09
C ILE A 120 -1.37 -6.39 7.26
N ALA A 121 -1.99 -5.90 8.34
CA ALA A 121 -2.10 -4.48 8.63
C ALA A 121 -0.71 -3.83 8.73
N ARG A 122 0.19 -4.37 9.55
CA ARG A 122 1.57 -3.87 9.67
C ARG A 122 2.30 -3.84 8.33
N GLY A 123 2.13 -4.89 7.53
CA GLY A 123 2.67 -4.98 6.19
C GLY A 123 2.18 -3.85 5.29
N LYS A 124 0.86 -3.62 5.23
CA LYS A 124 0.25 -2.55 4.42
C LYS A 124 0.69 -1.15 4.89
N TYR A 125 0.64 -0.87 6.18
CA TYR A 125 1.04 0.43 6.73
C TYR A 125 2.51 0.77 6.45
N ARG A 126 3.40 -0.22 6.42
CA ARG A 126 4.80 0.00 6.01
C ARG A 126 4.88 0.56 4.60
N PHE A 127 4.16 -0.03 3.65
CA PHE A 127 4.18 0.44 2.25
C PHE A 127 3.41 1.75 2.07
N VAL A 128 2.33 1.99 2.82
CA VAL A 128 1.66 3.31 2.84
C VAL A 128 2.62 4.40 3.29
N ALA A 129 3.38 4.17 4.37
CA ALA A 129 4.36 5.14 4.85
C ALA A 129 5.48 5.40 3.84
N LEU A 130 5.96 4.35 3.15
CA LEU A 130 6.96 4.48 2.09
C LEU A 130 6.39 5.24 0.88
N ALA A 131 5.16 4.95 0.46
CA ALA A 131 4.48 5.64 -0.63
C ALA A 131 4.34 7.15 -0.31
N PHE A 132 3.90 7.49 0.90
CA PHE A 132 3.83 8.88 1.35
C PHE A 132 5.19 9.58 1.35
N ARG A 133 6.25 8.92 1.84
CA ARG A 133 7.60 9.48 1.81
C ARG A 133 8.07 9.72 0.38
N GLY A 134 7.83 8.78 -0.53
CA GLY A 134 8.10 8.94 -1.96
C GLY A 134 7.34 10.12 -2.55
N LEU A 135 6.05 10.22 -2.26
CA LEU A 135 5.19 11.33 -2.69
C LEU A 135 5.69 12.69 -2.22
N VAL A 136 6.16 12.81 -0.97
CA VAL A 136 6.75 14.06 -0.47
C VAL A 136 7.98 14.45 -1.29
N VAL A 137 8.87 13.49 -1.57
CA VAL A 137 10.05 13.73 -2.40
C VAL A 137 9.64 14.12 -3.83
N THR A 138 8.61 13.50 -4.39
CA THR A 138 8.03 13.88 -5.68
C THR A 138 7.57 15.33 -5.69
N VAL A 139 6.78 15.74 -4.70
CA VAL A 139 6.27 17.12 -4.61
C VAL A 139 7.42 18.12 -4.47
N LEU A 140 8.40 17.85 -3.60
CA LEU A 140 9.55 18.73 -3.41
C LEU A 140 10.41 18.84 -4.67
N SER A 141 10.63 17.72 -5.37
CA SER A 141 11.39 17.70 -6.64
C SER A 141 10.68 18.50 -7.72
N TYR A 142 9.35 18.38 -7.78
CA TYR A 142 8.53 19.11 -8.72
C TYR A 142 8.57 20.62 -8.47
N VAL A 143 8.43 21.06 -7.21
CA VAL A 143 8.58 22.47 -6.84
C VAL A 143 10.00 22.96 -7.14
N GLY A 144 11.01 22.14 -6.88
CA GLY A 144 12.41 22.44 -7.23
C GLY A 144 12.61 22.67 -8.73
N LEU A 145 11.99 21.85 -9.58
CA LEU A 145 11.99 22.05 -11.03
C LEU A 145 11.32 23.37 -11.43
N LEU A 146 10.13 23.66 -10.88
CA LEU A 146 9.41 24.90 -11.19
C LEU A 146 10.15 26.16 -10.75
N MET A 147 11.02 26.09 -9.74
CA MET A 147 11.87 27.21 -9.33
C MET A 147 13.14 27.33 -10.16
N ALA A 148 13.60 26.23 -10.80
CA ALA A 148 14.82 26.19 -11.57
C ALA A 148 14.60 26.37 -13.09
N ALA A 149 13.37 26.17 -13.56
CA ALA A 149 12.91 26.43 -14.93
C ALA A 149 12.52 27.91 -15.11
#